data_AF-A0A8X6GYP7-F1
#
_entry.id   AF-A0A8X6GYP7-F1
#
_cell.length_a   1.000
_cell.length_b   1.000
_cell.length_c   1.000
_cell.angle_alpha   90.00
_cell.angle_beta   90.00
_cell.angle_gamma   90.00
#
_symmetry.space_group_name_H-M   'P 1'
#
loop_
_entity.id
_entity.type
_entity.pdbx_description
1 polymer ?
#
loop_
_entity_poly.entity_id
_entity_poly.type
_entity_poly.pdbx_seq_one_letter_code
_entity_poly.pdbx_strand_id
1 'polypeptide(L)'
;MSVNLTKHKTALLTAWKDVVDEKSATDWALFGYEKQSNDLCVVETGDGGLEELVDELNSGKVMYAFCKVTCPNTGLPKFVFINW
;
A
#
# COMPACT_ATOMS: atom_id res chain seq x y z
N MET A 1 12.51 18.05 7.56
CA MET A 1 11.91 17.60 6.29
C MET A 1 10.93 16.49 6.64
N SER A 2 9.67 16.63 6.21
CA SER A 2 8.58 15.71 6.51
C SER A 2 7.97 15.19 5.21
N VAL A 3 7.33 14.04 5.26
CA VAL A 3 6.59 13.48 4.12
C VAL A 3 5.48 14.46 3.67
N ASN A 4 5.33 14.65 2.37
CA ASN A 4 4.26 15.42 1.76
C ASN A 4 3.19 14.47 1.21
N LEU A 5 2.01 14.52 1.81
CA LEU A 5 0.85 13.71 1.43
C LEU A 5 -0.19 14.53 0.63
N THR A 6 0.07 15.81 0.41
CA THR A 6 -0.92 16.77 -0.09
C THR A 6 -1.07 16.70 -1.61
N LYS A 7 0.05 16.49 -2.32
CA LYS A 7 0.11 16.49 -3.78
C LYS A 7 -0.71 15.35 -4.41
N HIS A 8 -0.56 14.14 -3.90
CA HIS A 8 -1.26 12.94 -4.38
C HIS A 8 -2.33 12.45 -3.41
N LYS A 9 -2.82 13.33 -2.52
CA LYS A 9 -3.75 13.00 -1.43
C LYS A 9 -4.92 12.14 -1.88
N THR A 10 -5.57 12.53 -2.98
CA THR A 10 -6.75 11.82 -3.49
C THR A 10 -6.41 10.41 -3.92
N ALA A 11 -5.32 10.22 -4.66
CA ALA A 11 -4.88 8.88 -5.10
C ALA A 11 -4.48 8.00 -3.92
N LEU A 12 -3.74 8.54 -2.95
CA LEU A 12 -3.36 7.82 -1.72
C LEU A 12 -4.60 7.36 -0.93
N LEU A 13 -5.58 8.25 -0.77
CA LEU A 13 -6.82 7.93 -0.05
C LEU A 13 -7.68 6.93 -0.82
N THR A 14 -7.72 7.00 -2.15
CA THR A 14 -8.46 6.03 -2.97
C THR A 14 -7.83 4.64 -2.83
N ALA A 15 -6.53 4.50 -3.06
CA ALA A 15 -5.84 3.21 -2.93
C ALA A 15 -5.98 2.62 -1.52
N TRP A 16 -5.86 3.45 -0.47
CA TRP A 16 -6.07 3.00 0.90
C TRP A 16 -7.53 2.56 1.15
N LYS A 17 -8.52 3.30 0.65
CA LYS A 17 -9.93 2.93 0.76
C LYS A 17 -10.22 1.64 0.03
N ASP A 18 -9.63 1.42 -1.13
CA ASP A 18 -9.83 0.21 -1.91
C ASP A 18 -9.30 -1.03 -1.15
N VAL A 19 -8.16 -0.93 -0.45
CA VAL A 19 -7.66 -2.03 0.40
C VAL A 19 -8.55 -2.28 1.63
N VAL A 20 -9.18 -1.24 2.17
CA VAL A 20 -10.06 -1.34 3.36
C VAL A 20 -11.46 -1.82 2.98
N ASP A 21 -11.93 -1.54 1.76
CA ASP A 21 -13.25 -1.95 1.30
C ASP A 21 -13.29 -3.47 1.07
N GLU A 22 -14.10 -4.17 1.86
CA GLU A 22 -14.31 -5.61 1.73
C GLU A 22 -14.93 -6.00 0.38
N LYS A 23 -15.56 -5.06 -0.33
CA LYS A 23 -16.14 -5.29 -1.66
C LYS A 23 -15.12 -5.15 -2.78
N SER A 24 -13.98 -4.52 -2.50
CA SER A 24 -12.91 -4.38 -3.48
C SER A 24 -12.09 -5.66 -3.54
N ALA A 25 -11.67 -6.02 -4.75
CA ALA A 25 -10.72 -7.11 -4.95
C ALA A 25 -9.31 -6.74 -4.46
N THR A 26 -9.00 -5.44 -4.32
CA THR A 26 -7.68 -4.98 -3.91
C THR A 26 -7.35 -5.45 -2.49
N ASP A 27 -6.22 -6.13 -2.37
CA ASP A 27 -5.73 -6.67 -1.10
C ASP A 27 -4.51 -5.89 -0.61
N TRP A 28 -3.80 -5.19 -1.49
CA TRP A 28 -2.63 -4.40 -1.09
C TRP A 28 -2.44 -3.15 -1.95
N ALA A 29 -1.79 -2.16 -1.35
CA ALA A 29 -1.37 -0.92 -1.99
C ALA A 29 0.07 -0.60 -1.59
N LEU A 30 0.89 -0.27 -2.58
CA LEU A 30 2.28 0.12 -2.42
C LEU A 30 2.43 1.62 -2.67
N PHE A 31 3.13 2.29 -1.76
CA PHE A 31 3.40 3.72 -1.79
C PHE A 31 4.90 3.95 -1.81
N GLY A 32 5.32 5.00 -2.50
CA GLY A 32 6.72 5.35 -2.66
C GLY A 32 6.91 6.84 -2.88
N TYR A 33 8.17 7.26 -2.96
CA TYR A 33 8.52 8.66 -3.17
C TYR A 33 8.67 9.01 -4.66
N GLU A 34 8.19 10.19 -5.03
CA GLU A 34 8.38 10.73 -6.36
C GLU A 34 9.81 11.29 -6.52
N LYS A 35 10.67 10.55 -7.21
CA LYS A 35 12.05 10.97 -7.56
C LYS A 35 12.86 11.38 -6.30
N GLN A 36 13.33 12.62 -6.26
CA GLN A 36 14.10 13.21 -5.15
C GLN A 36 13.24 14.20 -4.34
N SER A 37 11.91 14.06 -4.35
CA SER A 37 11.03 14.85 -3.50
C SER A 37 10.55 14.05 -2.28
N ASN A 38 9.98 14.76 -1.31
CA ASN A 38 9.31 14.16 -0.17
C ASN A 38 7.84 13.84 -0.47
N ASP A 39 7.41 13.89 -1.73
CA ASP A 39 6.03 13.64 -2.13
C ASP A 39 5.77 12.14 -2.22
N LEU A 40 4.82 11.65 -1.43
CA LEU A 40 4.39 10.26 -1.48
C LEU A 40 3.36 10.08 -2.60
N CYS A 41 3.53 9.05 -3.42
CA CYS A 41 2.61 8.65 -4.47
C CYS A 41 2.28 7.16 -4.38
N VAL A 42 1.18 6.77 -5.03
CA VAL A 42 0.86 5.35 -5.25
C VAL A 42 1.81 4.81 -6.31
N VAL A 43 2.46 3.69 -6.02
CA VAL A 43 3.33 2.97 -6.95
C VAL A 43 2.50 1.94 -7.69
N GLU A 44 1.89 1.03 -6.93
CA GLU A 44 1.14 -0.11 -7.46
C GLU A 44 0.03 -0.49 -6.47
N THR A 45 -0.99 -1.18 -6.96
CA THR A 45 -2.06 -1.79 -6.15
C THR A 45 -2.44 -3.11 -6.79
N GLY A 46 -2.74 -4.13 -5.98
CA GLY A 46 -3.08 -5.45 -6.52
C GLY A 46 -3.98 -6.28 -5.62
N ASP A 47 -4.42 -7.41 -6.15
CA ASP A 47 -5.31 -8.41 -5.56
C ASP A 47 -4.64 -9.79 -5.42
N GLY A 48 -3.37 -9.93 -5.78
CA GLY A 48 -2.56 -11.15 -5.63
C GLY A 48 -1.95 -11.36 -4.24
N GLY A 49 -2.39 -10.59 -3.24
CA GLY A 49 -1.95 -10.72 -1.85
C GLY A 49 -0.48 -10.38 -1.61
N LEU A 50 0.13 -11.02 -0.60
CA LEU A 50 1.49 -10.71 -0.17
C LEU A 50 2.57 -11.17 -1.15
N GLU A 51 2.31 -12.21 -1.95
CA GLU A 51 3.30 -12.73 -2.90
C GLU A 51 3.54 -11.72 -4.03
N GLU A 52 2.45 -11.19 -4.61
CA GLU A 52 2.52 -10.14 -5.64
C GLU A 52 3.14 -8.84 -5.09
N LEU A 53 2.78 -8.45 -3.86
CA LEU A 53 3.37 -7.27 -3.22
C LEU A 53 4.90 -7.38 -3.10
N VAL A 54 5.44 -8.56 -2.78
CA VAL A 54 6.89 -8.75 -2.60
C VAL A 54 7.64 -8.61 -3.91
N ASP A 55 7.04 -9.00 -5.04
CA ASP A 55 7.65 -8.87 -6.36
C ASP A 55 7.78 -7.39 -6.78
N GLU A 56 6.90 -6.51 -6.31
CA GLU A 56 6.92 -5.07 -6.59
C GLU A 56 7.82 -4.27 -5.62
N LEU A 57 8.24 -4.87 -4.51
CA LEU A 57 9.14 -4.20 -3.56
C LEU A 57 10.55 -4.03 -4.13
N ASN A 58 11.07 -2.81 -4.03
CA ASN A 58 12.42 -2.49 -4.50
C ASN A 58 13.35 -2.20 -3.32
N SER A 59 14.36 -3.03 -3.10
CA SER A 59 15.34 -2.86 -1.99
C SER A 59 16.21 -1.59 -2.09
N GLY A 60 16.20 -0.91 -3.24
CA GLY A 60 16.96 0.33 -3.45
C GLY A 60 16.18 1.61 -3.13
N LYS A 61 14.92 1.50 -2.70
CA LYS A 61 14.05 2.66 -2.42
C LYS A 61 13.26 2.43 -1.14
N VAL A 62 13.02 3.52 -0.40
CA VAL A 62 12.10 3.49 0.73
C VAL A 62 10.67 3.39 0.19
N MET A 63 9.95 2.39 0.67
CA MET A 63 8.58 2.11 0.26
C MET A 63 7.69 1.82 1.47
N TYR A 64 6.40 2.03 1.30
CA TYR A 64 5.41 1.72 2.31
C TYR A 64 4.32 0.85 1.69
N ALA A 65 4.08 -0.32 2.24
CA ALA A 65 3.00 -1.17 1.80
C ALA A 65 1.89 -1.22 2.85
N PHE A 66 0.66 -1.23 2.38
CA PHE A 66 -0.53 -1.46 3.19
C PHE A 66 -1.30 -2.63 2.60
N CYS A 67 -1.49 -3.69 3.39
CA CYS A 67 -2.13 -4.91 2.92
C CYS A 67 -3.17 -5.44 3.91
N LYS A 68 -4.22 -6.04 3.35
CA LYS A 68 -5.29 -6.74 4.03
C LYS A 68 -5.00 -8.23 3.98
N VAL A 69 -4.92 -8.87 5.13
CA VAL A 69 -4.65 -10.31 5.28
C VAL A 69 -5.77 -10.94 6.10
N THR A 70 -6.46 -11.91 5.52
CA THR A 70 -7.48 -12.68 6.23
C THR A 70 -6.80 -13.68 7.14
N CYS A 71 -7.09 -13.61 8.45
CA CYS A 71 -6.52 -14.56 9.39
C CYS A 71 -7.14 -15.95 9.24
N PRO A 72 -6.35 -17.02 9.02
CA PRO A 72 -6.87 -18.37 8.83
C PRO A 72 -7.58 -18.92 10.07
N ASN A 73 -7.19 -18.47 11.27
CA ASN A 73 -7.75 -18.95 12.54
C ASN A 73 -9.07 -18.27 12.94
N THR A 74 -9.30 -17.02 12.50
CA THR A 74 -10.45 -16.22 12.96
C THR A 74 -11.36 -15.76 11.83
N GLY A 75 -10.93 -15.89 10.56
CA GLY A 75 -11.66 -15.40 9.40
C GLY A 75 -11.78 -13.87 9.32
N LEU A 76 -11.21 -13.14 10.28
CA LEU A 76 -11.28 -11.69 10.34
C LEU A 76 -10.17 -11.05 9.50
N PRO A 77 -10.48 -9.99 8.72
CA PRO A 77 -9.47 -9.22 8.02
C PRO A 77 -8.57 -8.48 9.01
N LYS A 78 -7.26 -8.57 8.82
CA LYS A 78 -6.28 -7.75 9.53
C LYS A 78 -5.55 -6.87 8.53
N PHE A 79 -5.23 -5.67 8.96
CA PHE A 79 -4.45 -4.73 8.17
C PHE A 79 -3.01 -4.71 8.67
N VAL A 80 -2.08 -4.79 7.73
CA VAL A 80 -0.65 -4.78 7.99
C VAL A 80 -0.04 -3.58 7.27
N PHE A 81 0.81 -2.87 7.99
CA PHE A 81 1.59 -1.76 7.45
C PHE A 81 3.07 -2.15 7.47
N ILE A 82 3.71 -2.11 6.30
CA ILE A 82 5.10 -2.49 6.12
C ILE A 82 5.89 -1.24 5.75
N ASN A 83 6.98 -1.02 6.46
CA ASN A 83 7.99 -0.03 6.13
C ASN A 83 9.19 -0.78 5.57
N TRP A 84 9.45 -0.58 4.28
CA TRP A 84 10.47 -1.28 3.50
C TRP A 84 11.64 -0.34 3.21
#